data_AF-A0A7G8IN60-F1
#
_entry.id   AF-A0A7G8IN60-F1
#
_cell.length_a   1.000
_cell.length_b   1.000
_cell.length_c   1.000
_cell.angle_alpha   90.00
_cell.angle_beta   90.00
_cell.angle_gamma   90.00
#
_symmetry.space_group_name_H-M   'P 1'
#
loop_
_entity.id
_entity.type
_entity.pdbx_description
1 polymer ?
#
loop_
_entity_poly.entity_id
_entity_poly.type
_entity_poly.pdbx_seq_one_letter_code
_entity_poly.pdbx_strand_id
1 'polypeptide(L)' 'MPPAYDLILKRADGLITRTIHASNAAEAWRLAREHYPESIRAVVCQDSDAAEPPGHR' A
#
# COMPACT_ATOMS: atom_id res chain seq x y z
N MET A 1 12.27 -7.20 8.22
CA MET A 1 11.05 -7.66 7.50
C MET A 1 10.87 -6.77 6.27
N PRO A 2 10.38 -7.28 5.13
CA PRO A 2 10.04 -6.44 3.98
C PRO A 2 8.99 -5.39 4.39
N PRO A 3 9.03 -4.16 3.86
CA PRO A 3 8.06 -3.11 4.19
C PRO A 3 6.64 -3.52 3.80
N ALA A 4 5.68 -3.04 4.58
CA ALA A 4 4.26 -3.22 4.29
C ALA A 4 3.78 -2.14 3.30
N TYR A 5 2.88 -2.54 2.42
CA TYR A 5 2.28 -1.68 1.40
C TYR A 5 0.77 -1.88 1.37
N ASP A 6 0.04 -0.78 1.40
CA ASP A 6 -1.40 -0.76 1.19
C ASP A 6 -1.74 -0.64 -0.29
N LEU A 7 -2.45 -1.63 -0.80
CA LEU A 7 -3.04 -1.62 -2.14
C LEU A 7 -4.39 -0.93 -2.08
N ILE A 8 -4.57 0.12 -2.88
CA ILE A 8 -5.85 0.81 -3.03
C ILE A 8 -6.56 0.24 -4.25
N LEU A 9 -7.61 -0.55 -4.01
CA LEU A 9 -8.38 -1.23 -5.06
C LEU A 9 -9.77 -0.60 -5.20
N LYS A 10 -10.17 -0.32 -6.44
CA LYS A 10 -11.54 0.09 -6.79
C LYS A 10 -12.41 -1.14 -7.03
N ARG A 11 -13.55 -1.19 -6.34
CA ARG A 11 -14.66 -2.12 -6.55
C ARG A 11 -15.92 -1.35 -6.96
N ALA A 12 -16.97 -2.08 -7.35
CA ALA A 12 -18.24 -1.51 -7.78
C ALA A 12 -18.82 -0.52 -6.75
N ASP A 13 -18.71 -0.86 -5.46
CA ASP A 13 -19.29 -0.09 -4.37
C ASP A 13 -18.29 0.82 -3.62
N GLY A 14 -17.07 1.00 -4.13
CA GLY A 14 -16.11 1.93 -3.52
C GLY A 14 -14.64 1.54 -3.61
N LEU A 15 -13.83 2.11 -2.70
CA LEU A 15 -12.42 1.79 -2.54
C LEU A 15 -12.23 0.85 -1.36
N ILE A 16 -11.40 -0.17 -1.54
CA ILE A 16 -10.93 -1.03 -0.46
C ILE A 16 -9.42 -0.97 -0.37
N THR A 17 -8.90 -1.22 0.83
CA THR A 17 -7.47 -1.31 1.09
C THR A 17 -7.09 -2.74 1.42
N ARG A 18 -5.97 -3.20 0.88
CA ARG A 18 -5.39 -4.52 1.22
C ARG A 18 -3.90 -4.39 1.43
N THR A 19 -3.43 -4.80 2.61
CA THR A 19 -2.01 -4.74 2.96
C THR A 19 -1.27 -5.96 2.45
N ILE A 20 -0.10 -5.74 1.85
CA ILE A 20 0.85 -6.78 1.43
C ILE A 20 2.25 -6.43 1.90
N HIS A 21 3.14 -7.42 1.94
CA HIS A 21 4.57 -7.18 2.15
C HIS A 21 5.30 -7.35 0.81
N ALA A 22 6.15 -6.39 0.46
CA ALA A 22 6.94 -6.41 -0.76
C ALA A 22 8.31 -5.79 -0.51
N SER A 23 9.29 -6.09 -1.34
CA SER A 23 10.65 -5.56 -1.19
C SER A 23 10.75 -4.09 -1.56
N ASN A 24 9.85 -3.60 -2.44
CA ASN A 24 9.75 -2.20 -2.84
C ASN A 24 8.37 -1.91 -3.49
N ALA A 25 8.10 -0.62 -3.73
CA ALA A 25 6.84 -0.16 -4.33
C ALA A 25 6.61 -0.70 -5.76
N ALA A 26 7.66 -0.90 -6.56
CA ALA A 26 7.53 -1.43 -7.91
C ALA A 26 7.10 -2.91 -7.90
N GLU A 27 7.64 -3.69 -6.98
CA GLU A 27 7.22 -5.08 -6.75
C GLU A 27 5.78 -5.14 -6.24
N ALA A 28 5.42 -4.31 -5.26
CA ALA A 28 4.04 -4.21 -4.77
C ALA A 28 3.06 -3.87 -5.90
N TRP A 29 3.41 -2.93 -6.77
CA TRP A 29 2.60 -2.57 -7.94
C TRP A 29 2.48 -3.72 -8.95
N ARG A 30 3.59 -4.42 -9.24
CA ARG A 30 3.59 -5.58 -10.15
C ARG A 30 2.66 -6.67 -9.64
N LEU A 31 2.82 -7.08 -8.38
CA LEU A 31 1.96 -8.09 -7.74
C LEU A 31 0.50 -7.66 -7.73
N ALA A 32 0.23 -6.39 -7.43
CA ALA A 32 -1.13 -5.85 -7.44
C ALA A 32 -1.76 -5.89 -8.84
N ARG A 33 -1.00 -5.62 -9.90
CA ARG A 33 -1.49 -5.73 -11.28
C ARG A 33 -1.70 -7.18 -11.74
N GLU A 34 -0.89 -8.12 -11.26
CA GLU A 34 -1.07 -9.55 -11.56
C GLU A 34 -2.36 -10.10 -10.95
N HIS A 35 -2.69 -9.68 -9.73
CA HIS A 35 -3.89 -10.15 -9.02
C HIS A 35 -5.15 -9.30 -9.26
N TYR A 36 -4.99 -8.00 -9.50
CA TYR A 36 -6.08 -7.01 -9.58
C TYR A 36 -5.90 -6.02 -10.74
N PRO A 37 -5.72 -6.47 -11.99
CA PRO A 37 -5.31 -5.63 -13.11
C PRO A 37 -6.25 -4.44 -13.39
N GLU A 38 -7.57 -4.63 -13.22
CA GLU A 38 -8.59 -3.60 -13.49
C GLU A 38 -9.01 -2.80 -12.25
N SER A 39 -8.65 -3.31 -11.07
CA SER A 39 -9.09 -2.75 -9.79
C SER A 39 -8.02 -1.90 -9.12
N ILE A 40 -6.72 -2.20 -9.28
CA ILE A 40 -5.65 -1.45 -8.64
C ILE A 40 -5.61 0.02 -9.10
N ARG A 41 -5.49 0.94 -8.15
CA ARG A 41 -5.40 2.39 -8.40
C ARG A 41 -4.13 3.02 -7.85
N ALA A 42 -3.69 2.57 -6.68
CA ALA A 42 -2.48 3.08 -6.04
C ALA A 42 -1.87 2.04 -5.10
N VAL A 43 -0.61 2.25 -4.78
CA VAL A 43 0.14 1.52 -3.74
C VAL A 43 0.72 2.57 -2.80
N VAL A 44 0.53 2.39 -1.49
CA VAL A 44 1.03 3.28 -0.45
C VAL A 44 1.99 2.50 0.43
N CYS A 45 3.20 3.02 0.64
CA CYS A 45 4.14 2.43 1.58
C CYS A 45 3.68 2.72 3.01
N GLN A 46 3.57 1.69 3.85
CA GLN A 46 3.31 1.81 5.28
C GLN A 46 4.62 1.87 6.09
N ASP A 47 5.71 2.36 5.48
CA ASP A 47 6.95 2.55 6.22
C ASP A 47 6.66 3.46 7.41
N SER A 48 6.85 2.91 8.62
CA SER A 48 6.40 3.50 9.88
C SER A 48 7.30 4.64 10.36
N ASP A 49 7.95 5.36 9.43
CA ASP A 49 8.74 6.56 9.75
C ASP A 49 7.87 7.84 9.79
N ALA A 50 6.56 7.74 9.57
CA ALA A 50 5.65 8.86 9.71
C ALA A 50 5.07 8.94 11.14
N ALA A 51 5.72 9.79 11.93
CA ALA A 51 5.25 10.51 13.13
C ALA A 51 5.62 9.93 14.50
N GLU A 52 6.88 10.10 14.92
CA GLU A 52 7.07 10.64 16.27
C GLU A 52 6.47 12.06 16.27
N PRO A 53 5.45 12.38 17.08
CA PRO A 53 5.04 13.77 17.26
C PRO A 53 6.25 14.55 17.80
N PRO A 54 6.53 15.78 17.33
CA PRO A 54 7.57 16.60 17.94
C PRO A 54 7.19 16.74 19.42
N GLY A 55 7.99 16.15 20.30
CA GLY A 55 7.81 16.25 21.73
C GLY A 55 7.77 17.73 22.10
N HIS A 56 6.60 18.22 22.48
CA HIS A 56 6.48 19.49 23.16
C HIS A 56 7.19 19.34 24.50
N ARG A 57 8.37 19.93 24.61
CA ARG A 57 9.08 20.13 25.86
C ARG A 57 8.98 21.59 26.27
#